data_AF-A0A8X6N722-F1
#
_entry.id   AF-A0A8X6N722-F1
#
_cell.length_a   1.000
_cell.length_b   1.000
_cell.length_c   1.000
_cell.angle_alpha   90.00
_cell.angle_beta   90.00
_cell.angle_gamma   90.00
#
_symmetry.space_group_name_H-M   'P 1'
#
loop_
_entity.id
_entity.type
_entity.pdbx_description
1 polymer ?
#
loop_
_entity_poly.entity_id
_entity_poly.type
_entity_poly.pdbx_seq_one_letter_code
_entity_poly.pdbx_strand_id
1 'polypeptide(L)'
;MQVLTKFFCIILLCVFYLPDIKSKKEAQTLGERVQELVEISSKRAIIRFTGDKFRQFIKATPRNYSFIVMLTALSPHRQCIVCRHAYDEFQLVANSWRYSQMNTNKLFFGMVDFDEGPDVFSSLGMNSAPVFMHFPEKGKPKKGDQMDIQR
;
A
#
# COMPACT_ATOMS: atom_id res chain seq x y z
N MET A 1 37.84 -21.41 -39.59
CA MET A 1 36.37 -21.53 -39.42
C MET A 1 35.97 -22.28 -38.15
N GLN A 2 36.59 -23.43 -37.81
CA GLN A 2 36.24 -24.22 -36.61
C GLN A 2 36.53 -23.54 -35.26
N VAL A 3 37.53 -22.65 -35.18
CA VAL A 3 37.91 -21.97 -33.92
C VAL A 3 36.87 -20.92 -33.50
N LEU A 4 36.32 -20.16 -34.46
CA LEU A 4 35.25 -19.19 -34.18
C LEU A 4 33.98 -19.87 -33.67
N THR A 5 33.62 -21.03 -34.22
CA THR A 5 32.42 -21.78 -33.81
C THR A 5 32.53 -22.28 -32.37
N LYS A 6 33.73 -22.70 -31.93
CA LYS A 6 33.96 -23.11 -30.54
C LYS A 6 33.89 -21.93 -29.56
N PHE A 7 34.43 -20.78 -29.92
CA PHE A 7 34.31 -19.56 -29.10
C PHE A 7 32.86 -19.12 -28.95
N PHE A 8 32.07 -19.18 -30.04
CA PHE A 8 30.66 -18.83 -30.02
C PHE A 8 29.84 -19.78 -29.12
N CYS A 9 30.12 -21.08 -29.14
CA CYS A 9 29.48 -22.05 -28.24
C CYS A 9 29.83 -21.81 -26.76
N ILE A 10 31.07 -21.42 -26.45
CA ILE A 10 31.49 -21.13 -25.06
C ILE A 10 30.79 -19.87 -24.53
N ILE A 11 30.64 -18.84 -25.36
CA ILE A 11 29.92 -17.61 -24.98
C ILE A 11 28.44 -17.90 -24.75
N LEU A 12 27.80 -18.68 -25.63
CA LEU A 12 26.40 -19.08 -25.44
C LEU A 12 26.22 -19.87 -24.15
N LEU A 13 27.10 -20.83 -23.84
CA LEU A 13 27.05 -21.58 -22.59
C LEU A 13 27.20 -20.65 -21.37
N CYS A 14 28.13 -19.70 -21.39
CA CYS A 14 28.30 -18.76 -20.27
C CYS A 14 27.06 -17.88 -20.02
N VAL A 15 26.31 -17.49 -21.06
CA VAL A 15 25.08 -16.69 -20.89
C VAL A 15 23.96 -17.51 -20.26
N PHE A 16 23.88 -18.83 -20.54
CA PHE A 16 22.89 -19.73 -19.92
C PHE A 16 23.22 -20.11 -18.46
N TYR A 17 24.48 -19.97 -18.04
CA TYR A 17 24.93 -20.31 -16.68
C TYR A 17 25.02 -19.11 -15.73
N LEU A 18 24.61 -17.91 -16.15
CA LEU A 18 24.48 -16.79 -15.20
C LEU A 18 23.35 -17.10 -14.22
N PRO A 19 23.64 -17.24 -12.91
CA PRO A 19 22.60 -17.42 -11.93
C PRO A 19 21.74 -16.16 -11.90
N ASP A 20 20.43 -16.34 -12.06
CA ASP A 20 19.42 -15.30 -11.91
C ASP A 20 19.49 -14.81 -10.45
N ILE A 21 20.23 -13.72 -10.18
CA ILE A 21 20.33 -13.10 -8.86
C ILE A 21 18.99 -12.42 -8.57
N LYS A 22 17.97 -13.23 -8.26
CA LYS A 22 16.76 -12.74 -7.60
C LYS A 22 17.18 -12.34 -6.19
N SER A 23 17.49 -11.06 -6.02
CA SER A 23 17.72 -10.45 -4.71
C SER A 23 16.52 -10.77 -3.82
N LYS A 24 16.69 -11.72 -2.90
CA LYS A 24 15.71 -12.05 -1.87
C LYS A 24 15.62 -10.80 -1.00
N LYS A 25 14.60 -9.96 -1.19
CA LYS A 25 14.33 -8.84 -0.28
C LYS A 25 14.08 -9.45 1.09
N GLU A 26 15.02 -9.25 2.01
CA GLU A 26 14.80 -9.58 3.42
C GLU A 26 13.54 -8.88 3.92
N ALA A 27 12.81 -9.57 4.80
CA ALA A 27 11.61 -9.01 5.39
C ALA A 27 12.00 -7.80 6.25
N GLN A 28 11.54 -6.61 5.84
CA GLN A 28 11.79 -5.36 6.54
C GLN A 28 11.33 -5.45 8.00
N THR A 29 12.17 -4.99 8.91
CA THR A 29 11.87 -4.94 10.35
C THR A 29 10.72 -3.98 10.65
N LEU A 30 10.10 -4.11 11.82
CA LEU A 30 9.05 -3.18 12.25
C LEU A 30 9.58 -1.73 12.31
N GLY A 31 10.78 -1.53 12.85
CA GLY A 31 11.40 -0.20 12.96
C GLY A 31 11.59 0.47 11.60
N GLU A 32 12.12 -0.27 10.63
CA GLU A 32 12.30 0.22 9.25
C GLU A 32 10.95 0.55 8.58
N ARG A 33 9.92 -0.29 8.79
CA ARG A 33 8.57 -0.01 8.27
C ARG A 33 8.00 1.28 8.86
N VAL A 34 8.14 1.48 10.17
CA VAL A 34 7.67 2.71 10.84
C VAL A 34 8.44 3.93 10.32
N GLN A 35 9.75 3.81 10.16
CA GLN A 35 10.58 4.89 9.65
C GLN A 35 10.18 5.29 8.22
N GLU A 36 9.92 4.31 7.34
CA GLU A 36 9.42 4.56 5.98
C GLU A 36 8.05 5.27 6.02
N LEU A 37 7.13 4.83 6.88
CA LEU A 37 5.82 5.47 7.03
C LEU A 37 5.94 6.91 7.53
N VAL A 38 6.81 7.17 8.51
CA VAL A 38 7.08 8.52 9.01
C VAL A 38 7.64 9.40 7.90
N GLU A 39 8.61 8.92 7.13
CA GLU A 39 9.19 9.68 6.03
C GLU A 39 8.14 10.02 4.96
N ILE A 40 7.34 9.04 4.53
CA ILE A 40 6.29 9.27 3.53
C ILE A 40 5.23 10.25 4.08
N SER A 41 4.79 10.03 5.33
CA SER A 41 3.79 10.87 6.00
C SER A 41 4.27 12.30 6.25
N SER A 42 5.58 12.54 6.28
CA SER A 42 6.19 13.88 6.35
C SER A 42 6.23 14.59 4.99
N LYS A 43 5.94 13.90 3.88
CA LYS A 43 5.81 14.50 2.54
C LYS A 43 4.35 14.59 2.07
N ARG A 44 3.49 13.66 2.50
CA ARG A 44 2.08 13.58 2.08
C ARG A 44 1.20 13.21 3.27
N ALA A 45 0.02 13.82 3.37
CA ALA A 45 -0.93 13.52 4.44
C ALA A 45 -1.58 12.13 4.29
N ILE A 46 -1.86 11.71 3.05
CA ILE A 46 -2.42 10.39 2.74
C ILE A 46 -1.37 9.56 1.99
N ILE A 47 -1.13 8.34 2.48
CA ILE A 47 -0.25 7.36 1.86
C ILE A 47 -1.05 6.51 0.86
N ARG A 48 -0.67 6.57 -0.41
CA ARG A 48 -1.33 5.80 -1.48
C ARG A 48 -0.70 4.40 -1.57
N PHE A 49 -1.52 3.36 -1.51
CA PHE A 49 -1.09 1.98 -1.44
C PHE A 49 -1.55 1.15 -2.64
N THR A 50 -0.64 0.36 -3.19
CA THR A 50 -0.96 -0.81 -4.02
C THR A 50 -1.29 -2.02 -3.14
N GLY A 51 -1.77 -3.12 -3.73
CA GLY A 51 -2.02 -4.37 -3.00
C GLY A 51 -0.80 -4.88 -2.20
N ASP A 52 0.40 -4.83 -2.78
CA ASP A 52 1.64 -5.25 -2.11
C ASP A 52 1.97 -4.34 -0.93
N LYS A 53 1.88 -3.03 -1.11
CA LYS A 53 2.18 -2.06 -0.05
C LYS A 53 1.13 -2.11 1.06
N PHE A 54 -0.15 -2.35 0.72
CA PHE A 54 -1.20 -2.60 1.70
C PHE A 54 -0.90 -3.85 2.54
N ARG A 55 -0.49 -4.96 1.92
CA ARG A 55 -0.05 -6.15 2.65
C ARG A 55 1.15 -5.85 3.54
N GLN A 56 2.16 -5.16 3.00
CA GLN A 56 3.39 -4.83 3.70
C GLN A 56 3.14 -3.94 4.93
N PHE A 57 2.34 -2.88 4.82
CA PHE A 57 2.20 -1.90 5.90
C PHE A 57 0.99 -2.12 6.79
N ILE A 58 -0.14 -2.61 6.24
CA ILE A 58 -1.42 -2.68 6.95
C ILE A 58 -1.78 -4.09 7.39
N LYS A 59 -1.38 -5.14 6.65
CA LYS A 59 -1.72 -6.53 7.02
C LYS A 59 -0.62 -7.26 7.76
N ALA A 60 0.64 -7.06 7.36
CA ALA A 60 1.78 -7.75 7.95
C ALA A 60 1.94 -7.38 9.43
N THR A 61 2.20 -8.40 10.24
CA THR A 61 2.48 -8.31 11.68
C THR A 61 3.98 -8.50 11.94
N PRO A 62 4.53 -7.98 13.05
CA PRO A 62 3.88 -7.15 14.08
C PRO A 62 3.62 -5.70 13.61
N ARG A 63 2.75 -4.97 14.32
CA ARG A 63 2.54 -3.52 14.19
C ARG A 63 2.33 -2.88 15.57
N ASN A 64 2.69 -1.60 15.68
CA ASN A 64 2.50 -0.73 16.85
C ASN A 64 1.92 0.63 16.44
N TYR A 65 1.20 0.65 15.31
CA TYR A 65 0.54 1.80 14.74
C TYR A 65 -0.79 1.37 14.12
N SER A 66 -1.72 2.32 14.07
CA SER A 66 -3.02 2.16 13.45
C SER A 66 -3.07 2.87 12.11
N PHE A 67 -3.97 2.43 11.25
CA PHE A 67 -4.24 3.07 9.97
C PHE A 67 -5.72 3.43 9.86
N ILE A 68 -6.02 4.64 9.40
CA ILE A 68 -7.32 4.94 8.79
C ILE A 68 -7.12 4.83 7.27
N VAL A 69 -7.84 3.90 6.64
CA VAL A 69 -7.71 3.60 5.21
C VAL A 69 -9.00 3.97 4.50
N MET A 70 -8.89 4.75 3.43
CA MET A 70 -9.96 4.96 2.47
C MET A 70 -9.78 4.02 1.27
N LEU A 71 -10.73 3.11 1.07
CA LEU A 71 -10.89 2.41 -0.21
C LEU A 71 -11.68 3.31 -1.15
N THR A 72 -11.16 3.54 -2.36
CA THR A 72 -11.73 4.51 -3.30
C THR A 72 -11.64 4.04 -4.76
N ALA A 73 -12.25 4.79 -5.67
CA ALA A 73 -12.19 4.57 -7.12
C ALA A 73 -12.13 5.93 -7.84
N LEU A 74 -10.97 6.60 -7.74
CA LEU A 74 -10.80 7.97 -8.23
C LEU A 74 -10.47 8.05 -9.73
N SER A 75 -10.08 6.94 -10.34
CA SER A 75 -9.75 6.91 -11.76
C SER A 75 -10.89 7.47 -12.62
N PRO A 76 -10.60 8.33 -13.62
CA PRO A 76 -11.64 9.03 -14.38
C PRO A 76 -12.68 8.12 -15.05
N HIS A 77 -12.26 6.93 -15.52
CA HIS A 77 -13.15 5.95 -16.17
C HIS A 77 -14.16 5.31 -15.21
N ARG A 78 -13.94 5.39 -13.89
CA ARG A 78 -14.88 4.90 -12.87
C ARG A 78 -16.04 5.86 -12.63
N GLN A 79 -15.90 7.13 -13.01
CA GLN A 79 -16.91 8.18 -12.85
C GLN A 79 -17.51 8.28 -11.42
N CYS A 80 -16.75 7.92 -10.38
CA CYS A 80 -17.22 7.93 -9.00
C CYS A 80 -17.19 9.34 -8.40
N ILE A 81 -18.32 10.07 -8.49
CA ILE A 81 -18.44 11.44 -7.95
C ILE A 81 -18.33 11.45 -6.41
N VAL A 82 -19.02 10.52 -5.74
CA VAL A 82 -18.98 10.40 -4.27
C VAL A 82 -17.58 10.12 -3.75
N CYS A 83 -16.77 9.34 -4.48
CA CYS A 83 -15.37 9.08 -4.12
C CYS A 83 -14.51 10.36 -4.11
N ARG A 84 -14.79 11.30 -5.02
CA ARG A 84 -14.06 12.58 -5.10
C ARG A 84 -14.38 13.47 -3.89
N HIS A 85 -15.67 13.66 -3.59
CA HIS A 85 -16.08 14.43 -2.41
C HIS A 85 -15.55 13.82 -1.11
N ALA A 86 -15.65 12.49 -0.97
CA ALA A 86 -15.11 11.80 0.19
C ALA A 86 -13.59 11.91 0.31
N TYR A 87 -12.87 11.93 -0.82
CA TYR A 87 -11.42 12.15 -0.83
C TYR A 87 -11.05 13.57 -0.39
N ASP A 88 -11.80 14.59 -0.80
CA ASP A 88 -11.55 15.98 -0.40
C ASP A 88 -11.67 16.14 1.13
N GLU A 89 -12.72 15.58 1.74
CA GLU A 89 -12.89 15.56 3.19
C GLU A 89 -11.81 14.72 3.90
N PHE A 90 -11.47 13.56 3.35
CA PHE A 90 -10.44 12.70 3.92
C PHE A 90 -9.05 13.37 3.88
N GLN A 91 -8.75 14.09 2.80
CA GLN A 91 -7.55 14.89 2.65
C GLN A 91 -7.53 16.02 3.68
N LEU A 92 -8.66 16.68 3.94
CA LEU A 92 -8.76 17.70 4.98
C LEU A 92 -8.43 17.11 6.37
N VAL A 93 -9.08 16.02 6.75
CA VAL A 93 -8.84 15.34 8.05
C VAL A 93 -7.37 14.89 8.18
N ALA A 94 -6.81 14.26 7.14
CA ALA A 94 -5.43 13.80 7.16
C ALA A 94 -4.42 14.96 7.29
N ASN A 95 -4.69 16.10 6.65
CA ASN A 95 -3.88 17.31 6.82
C ASN A 95 -4.02 17.89 8.22
N SER A 96 -5.23 17.98 8.76
CA SER A 96 -5.46 18.42 10.14
C SER A 96 -4.68 17.57 11.15
N TRP A 97 -4.64 16.24 10.97
CA TRP A 97 -3.80 15.37 11.79
C TRP A 97 -2.31 15.68 11.62
N ARG A 98 -1.82 15.76 10.39
CA ARG A 98 -0.41 16.02 10.08
C ARG A 98 0.12 17.29 10.74
N TYR A 99 -0.68 18.36 10.75
CA TYR A 99 -0.31 19.66 11.32
C TYR A 99 -0.71 19.82 12.80
N SER A 100 -1.36 18.82 13.40
CA SER A 100 -1.74 18.84 14.81
C SER A 100 -0.53 18.62 15.71
N GLN A 101 -0.54 19.27 16.87
CA GLN A 101 0.43 19.00 17.95
C GLN A 101 0.27 17.59 18.55
N MET A 102 -0.87 16.93 18.31
CA MET A 102 -1.14 15.56 18.73
C MET A 102 -0.58 14.52 17.77
N ASN A 103 0.03 14.93 16.64
CA ASN A 103 0.55 14.01 15.64
C ASN A 103 1.63 13.08 16.26
N THR A 104 1.49 11.78 16.02
CA THR A 104 2.44 10.75 16.47
C THR A 104 2.68 9.73 15.37
N ASN A 105 3.76 8.95 15.49
CA ASN A 105 4.03 7.80 14.60
C ASN A 105 3.15 6.57 14.91
N LYS A 106 2.04 6.74 15.63
CA LYS A 106 1.10 5.66 15.99
C LYS A 106 -0.18 5.67 15.16
N LEU A 107 -0.41 6.70 14.36
CA LEU A 107 -1.58 6.77 13.47
C LEU A 107 -1.19 7.35 12.12
N PHE A 108 -1.57 6.63 11.07
CA PHE A 108 -1.32 7.02 9.68
C PHE A 108 -2.61 6.99 8.86
N PHE A 109 -2.64 7.82 7.81
CA PHE A 109 -3.74 7.88 6.86
C PHE A 109 -3.30 7.26 5.54
N GLY A 110 -4.12 6.34 5.03
CA GLY A 110 -3.83 5.62 3.81
C GLY A 110 -5.01 5.59 2.86
N MET A 111 -4.76 5.30 1.59
CA MET A 111 -5.82 4.97 0.65
C MET A 111 -5.39 3.89 -0.32
N VAL A 112 -6.36 3.13 -0.81
CA VAL A 112 -6.20 2.15 -1.89
C VAL A 112 -7.23 2.48 -2.95
N ASP A 113 -6.76 2.78 -4.16
CA ASP A 113 -7.63 2.92 -5.33
C ASP A 113 -7.94 1.53 -5.90
N PHE A 114 -9.19 1.31 -6.32
CA PHE A 114 -9.63 0.03 -6.90
C PHE A 114 -8.75 -0.40 -8.08
N ASP A 115 -8.30 0.53 -8.92
CA ASP A 115 -7.48 0.18 -10.07
C ASP A 115 -6.01 -0.13 -9.69
N GLU A 116 -5.56 0.22 -8.48
CA GLU A 116 -4.21 -0.06 -7.96
C GLU A 116 -4.14 -1.27 -7.00
N GLY A 117 -5.29 -1.69 -6.46
CA GLY A 117 -5.38 -2.80 -5.49
C GLY A 117 -6.73 -3.50 -5.49
N PRO A 118 -7.21 -4.05 -6.63
CA PRO A 118 -8.52 -4.72 -6.69
C PRO A 118 -8.57 -5.98 -5.81
N ASP A 119 -7.42 -6.60 -5.56
CA ASP A 119 -7.22 -7.71 -4.65
C ASP A 119 -7.47 -7.32 -3.18
N VAL A 120 -7.17 -6.07 -2.81
CA VAL A 120 -7.46 -5.54 -1.46
C VAL A 120 -8.96 -5.49 -1.22
N PHE A 121 -9.73 -4.96 -2.17
CA PHE A 121 -11.19 -4.91 -2.12
C PHE A 121 -11.78 -6.31 -1.95
N SER A 122 -11.33 -7.25 -2.79
CA SER A 122 -11.76 -8.65 -2.73
C SER A 122 -11.43 -9.29 -1.37
N SER A 123 -10.22 -9.06 -0.85
CA SER A 123 -9.78 -9.62 0.44
C SER A 123 -10.53 -9.07 1.66
N LEU A 124 -11.10 -7.87 1.53
CA LEU A 124 -11.88 -7.20 2.57
C LEU A 124 -13.38 -7.40 2.38
N GLY A 125 -13.81 -8.06 1.29
CA GLY A 125 -15.22 -8.27 0.96
C GLY A 125 -15.94 -6.99 0.54
N MET A 126 -15.21 -6.03 -0.01
CA MET A 126 -15.75 -4.73 -0.43
C MET A 126 -16.06 -4.76 -1.93
N ASN A 127 -17.31 -4.45 -2.27
CA ASN A 127 -17.80 -4.38 -3.65
C ASN A 127 -18.22 -2.96 -4.08
N SER A 128 -18.09 -1.98 -3.18
CA SER A 128 -18.42 -0.57 -3.40
C SER A 128 -17.28 0.33 -2.92
N ALA A 129 -17.37 1.61 -3.29
CA ALA A 129 -16.49 2.68 -2.85
C ALA A 129 -17.29 4.00 -2.74
N PRO A 130 -16.87 4.94 -1.88
CA PRO A 130 -15.76 4.86 -0.93
C PRO A 130 -16.11 4.08 0.35
N VAL A 131 -15.11 3.44 0.97
CA VAL A 131 -15.25 2.80 2.29
C VAL A 131 -14.09 3.23 3.19
N PHE A 132 -14.37 3.62 4.42
CA PHE A 132 -13.36 3.97 5.41
C PHE A 132 -13.22 2.85 6.42
N MET A 133 -11.98 2.45 6.71
CA MET A 133 -11.68 1.38 7.65
C MET A 133 -10.54 1.76 8.59
N HIS A 134 -10.76 1.55 9.88
CA HIS A 134 -9.71 1.56 10.88
C HIS A 134 -9.06 0.17 10.99
N PHE A 135 -7.75 0.13 10.79
CA PHE A 135 -6.93 -1.06 11.04
C PHE A 135 -6.15 -0.85 12.33
N PRO A 136 -6.52 -1.53 13.44
CA PRO A 136 -5.84 -1.37 14.71
C PRO A 136 -4.41 -1.93 14.64
N GLU A 137 -3.56 -1.50 15.58
CA GLU A 137 -2.20 -2.01 15.75
C GLU A 137 -2.14 -3.52 15.95
N LYS A 138 -3.17 -4.11 16.56
CA LYS A 138 -3.26 -5.53 16.89
C LYS A 138 -4.65 -6.07 16.57
N GLY A 139 -4.69 -7.32 16.13
CA GLY A 139 -5.93 -8.00 15.79
C GLY A 139 -6.48 -7.62 14.41
N LYS A 140 -7.72 -8.01 14.16
CA LYS A 140 -8.46 -7.73 12.93
C LYS A 140 -9.41 -6.54 13.14
N PRO A 141 -9.70 -5.75 12.10
CA PRO A 141 -10.78 -4.76 12.15
C PRO A 141 -12.11 -5.40 12.58
N LYS A 142 -12.86 -4.69 13.43
CA LYS A 142 -14.22 -5.06 13.85
C LYS A 142 -15.25 -4.36 12.97
N LYS A 143 -16.51 -4.75 13.08
CA LYS A 143 -17.62 -4.11 12.34
C LYS A 143 -17.72 -2.59 12.61
N GLY A 144 -17.44 -2.16 13.85
CA GLY A 144 -17.44 -0.73 14.21
C GLY A 144 -16.24 0.06 13.69
N ASP A 145 -15.24 -0.61 13.12
CA ASP A 145 -14.08 0.04 12.50
C ASP A 145 -14.34 0.37 11.02
N GLN A 146 -15.51 0.02 10.47
CA GLN A 146 -15.88 0.26 9.08
C GLN A 146 -17.01 1.31 8.99
N MET A 147 -16.80 2.32 8.15
CA MET A 147 -17.82 3.28 7.72
C MET A 147 -18.02 3.15 6.21
N ASP A 148 -19.23 2.78 5.81
CA ASP A 148 -19.68 2.74 4.42
C ASP A 148 -20.63 3.93 4.19
N ILE A 149 -20.29 4.80 3.23
CA ILE A 149 -21.10 6.00 2.94
C ILE A 149 -22.38 5.64 2.18
N GLN A 150 -22.44 4.48 1.52
CA GLN A 150 -23.59 4.11 0.70
C GLN A 150 -24.77 3.53 1.50
N ARG A 151 -24.64 3.37 2.82
CA ARG A 151 -25.64 2.72 3.67
C ARG A 151 -26.03 3.58 4.86
#